data_AF-A0A838HTH3-F1
#
_entry.id   AF-A0A838HTH3-F1
#
_cell.length_a   1.000
_cell.length_b   1.000
_cell.length_c   1.000
_cell.angle_alpha   90.00
_cell.angle_beta   90.00
_cell.angle_gamma   90.00
#
_symmetry.space_group_name_H-M   'P 1'
#
loop_
_entity.id
_entity.type
_entity.pdbx_description
1 polymer ?
#
loop_
_entity_poly.entity_id
_entity_poly.type
_entity_poly.pdbx_seq_one_letter_code
_entity_poly.pdbx_strand_id
1 'polypeptide(L)'
;MGPVRVGNAAGTQRQHDVYGHVLAAASHCYHHMDMESAAPQAVLNRLADLAARRWHRPDDSIWEVRGRRAHHTYSHLMCWLAIDRAVDLAAHGALAGDSARWAAQRDAARQAILERAWDPILGAFTGTLGGGDVDAAALVAPLIGFLPPDDPRCRSTRRVVTDRLGDNGLLHRYCHDDGLGGRDAAFLLCTLWLADTHTVGGRPRPRRGAARACAGHRQRPRTARGGGRPGHGRPAGQLPAGTHPSRGHRERAPAGRRAVTRTRPPTDPQPEVA
;
A
#
# COMPACT_ATOMS: atom_id res chain seq x y z
N MET A 1 6.12 -26.15 -9.88
CA MET A 1 5.04 -25.84 -8.92
C MET A 1 5.19 -26.80 -7.76
N GLY A 2 5.74 -26.35 -6.62
CA GLY A 2 5.76 -27.14 -5.40
C GLY A 2 4.37 -27.13 -4.74
N PRO A 3 4.04 -28.09 -3.87
CA PRO A 3 2.73 -28.16 -3.24
C PRO A 3 2.49 -26.90 -2.38
N VAL A 4 1.24 -26.44 -2.37
CA VAL A 4 0.76 -25.48 -1.38
C VAL A 4 0.98 -26.11 -0.02
N ARG A 5 1.89 -25.55 0.78
CA ARG A 5 2.04 -25.95 2.18
C ARG A 5 0.87 -25.32 2.92
N VAL A 6 -0.03 -26.15 3.44
CA VAL A 6 -1.10 -25.70 4.35
C VAL A 6 -0.43 -25.16 5.61
N GLY A 7 -0.73 -23.90 5.95
CA GLY A 7 -0.26 -23.20 7.14
C GLY A 7 0.93 -22.27 6.89
N ASN A 8 0.69 -21.04 6.41
CA ASN A 8 1.57 -19.96 6.84
C ASN A 8 1.25 -19.67 8.32
N ALA A 9 2.23 -19.30 9.12
CA ALA A 9 2.00 -18.96 10.54
C ALA A 9 1.28 -17.60 10.71
N ALA A 10 0.53 -17.15 9.69
CA ALA A 10 -0.09 -15.82 9.66
C ALA A 10 -1.32 -15.70 10.55
N GLY A 11 -1.99 -16.83 10.86
CA GLY A 11 -3.21 -16.81 11.68
C GLY A 11 -3.02 -16.26 13.11
N THR A 12 -1.79 -16.22 13.63
CA THR A 12 -1.48 -15.67 14.96
C THR A 12 -0.83 -14.28 14.92
N GLN A 13 -0.53 -13.77 13.71
CA GLN A 13 0.08 -12.46 13.52
C GLN A 13 -0.95 -11.35 13.75
N ARG A 14 -0.45 -10.23 14.28
CA ARG A 14 -1.18 -8.98 14.44
C ARG A 14 -0.59 -8.00 13.46
N GLN A 15 -1.42 -7.52 12.55
CA GLN A 15 -1.07 -6.55 11.54
C GLN A 15 -2.05 -5.39 11.65
N HIS A 16 -1.54 -4.22 12.01
CA HIS A 16 -2.38 -3.04 12.19
C HIS A 16 -2.51 -2.19 10.92
N ASP A 17 -1.71 -2.47 9.89
CA ASP A 17 -1.71 -1.76 8.62
C ASP A 17 -3.00 -1.93 7.81
N VAL A 18 -3.68 -3.06 7.98
CA VAL A 18 -4.95 -3.37 7.30
C VAL A 18 -6.00 -2.27 7.51
N TYR A 19 -6.00 -1.59 8.66
CA TYR A 19 -6.93 -0.50 8.93
C TYR A 19 -6.76 0.64 7.93
N GLY A 20 -5.51 1.01 7.64
CA GLY A 20 -5.21 2.09 6.70
C GLY A 20 -5.57 1.72 5.28
N HIS A 21 -5.31 0.48 4.87
CA HIS A 21 -5.68 0.00 3.53
C HIS A 21 -7.19 0.07 3.28
N VAL A 22 -8.01 -0.39 4.23
CA VAL A 22 -9.47 -0.40 4.07
C VAL A 22 -10.05 1.02 4.08
N LEU A 23 -9.64 1.87 5.02
CA LEU A 23 -10.19 3.23 5.13
C LEU A 23 -9.71 4.14 3.99
N ALA A 24 -8.49 3.95 3.50
CA ALA A 24 -8.01 4.66 2.31
C ALA A 24 -8.78 4.25 1.05
N ALA A 25 -9.04 2.96 0.87
CA ALA A 25 -9.87 2.48 -0.24
C ALA A 25 -11.31 3.03 -0.16
N ALA A 26 -11.92 3.00 1.02
CA ALA A 26 -13.25 3.56 1.23
C ALA A 26 -13.31 5.07 0.94
N SER A 27 -12.32 5.83 1.41
CA SER A 27 -12.21 7.26 1.12
C SER A 27 -12.03 7.53 -0.37
N HIS A 28 -11.21 6.75 -1.07
CA HIS A 28 -11.05 6.89 -2.51
C HIS A 28 -12.34 6.58 -3.29
N CYS A 29 -13.05 5.51 -2.94
CA CYS A 29 -14.34 5.19 -3.55
C CYS A 29 -15.38 6.30 -3.35
N TYR A 30 -15.46 6.84 -2.12
CA TYR A 30 -16.40 7.90 -1.78
C TYR A 30 -16.13 9.18 -2.59
N HIS A 31 -14.86 9.61 -2.68
CA HIS A 31 -14.51 10.88 -3.33
C HIS A 31 -14.41 10.81 -4.85
N HIS A 32 -14.20 9.64 -5.44
CA HIS A 32 -13.84 9.55 -6.86
C HIS A 32 -14.64 8.56 -7.70
N MET A 33 -15.43 7.67 -7.08
CA MET A 33 -16.12 6.60 -7.82
C MET A 33 -17.64 6.74 -7.82
N ASP A 34 -18.18 7.82 -7.23
CA ASP A 34 -19.62 8.03 -7.04
C ASP A 34 -20.31 6.77 -6.43
N MET A 35 -19.57 6.09 -5.57
CA MET A 35 -20.02 4.90 -4.86
C MET A 35 -20.37 5.32 -3.44
N GLU A 36 -21.64 5.15 -3.07
CA GLU A 36 -21.97 4.95 -1.65
C GLU A 36 -21.05 3.86 -1.11
N SER A 37 -20.38 4.14 0.01
CA SER A 37 -19.21 3.38 0.48
C SER A 37 -19.31 1.88 0.22
N ALA A 38 -18.39 1.31 -0.57
CA ALA A 38 -18.41 -0.11 -0.99
C ALA A 38 -18.44 -1.11 0.19
N ALA A 39 -18.10 -0.66 1.40
CA ALA A 39 -18.24 -1.40 2.65
C ALA A 39 -19.31 -0.76 3.55
N PRO A 40 -20.06 -1.55 4.35
CA PRO A 40 -21.06 -0.99 5.26
C PRO A 40 -20.44 0.02 6.24
N GLN A 41 -21.06 1.19 6.40
CA GLN A 41 -20.57 2.26 7.29
C GLN A 41 -20.25 1.78 8.71
N ALA A 42 -21.06 0.86 9.25
CA ALA A 42 -20.83 0.26 10.58
C ALA A 42 -19.47 -0.47 10.68
N VAL A 43 -19.03 -1.11 9.60
CA VAL A 43 -17.71 -1.78 9.52
C VAL A 43 -16.60 -0.74 9.51
N LEU A 44 -16.74 0.30 8.68
CA LEU A 44 -15.75 1.38 8.58
C LEU A 44 -15.60 2.14 9.89
N ASN A 45 -16.71 2.50 10.55
CA ASN A 45 -16.71 3.09 11.90
C ASN A 45 -15.96 2.21 12.90
N ARG A 46 -16.23 0.90 12.91
CA ARG A 46 -15.57 -0.05 13.81
C ARG A 46 -14.06 -0.15 13.54
N LEU A 47 -13.64 -0.11 12.28
CA LEU A 47 -12.23 -0.16 11.90
C LEU A 47 -11.49 1.13 12.27
N ALA A 48 -12.09 2.31 12.04
CA ALA A 48 -11.57 3.59 12.48
C ALA A 48 -11.38 3.62 14.01
N ASP A 49 -12.37 3.12 14.74
CA ASP A 49 -12.34 2.92 16.18
C ASP A 49 -11.21 1.99 16.66
N LEU A 50 -10.99 0.89 15.93
CA LEU A 50 -9.91 -0.04 16.24
C LEU A 50 -8.54 0.60 15.98
N ALA A 51 -8.38 1.33 14.88
CA ALA A 51 -7.15 2.07 14.58
C ALA A 51 -6.86 3.11 15.67
N ALA A 52 -7.85 3.94 16.01
CA ALA A 52 -7.76 4.94 17.06
C ALA A 52 -7.39 4.35 18.43
N ARG A 53 -7.85 3.14 18.75
CA ARG A 53 -7.51 2.45 20.01
C ARG A 53 -6.20 1.66 19.97
N ARG A 54 -5.71 1.25 18.80
CA ARG A 54 -4.62 0.26 18.70
C ARG A 54 -3.35 0.79 18.05
N TRP A 55 -3.34 2.01 17.51
CA TRP A 55 -2.15 2.56 16.86
C TRP A 55 -0.90 2.51 17.76
N HIS A 56 -1.06 2.67 19.08
CA HIS A 56 0.04 2.59 20.05
C HIS A 56 0.50 1.16 20.39
N ARG A 57 -0.05 0.10 19.77
CA ARG A 57 0.30 -1.30 20.06
C ARG A 57 1.36 -1.82 19.09
N PRO A 58 2.29 -2.67 19.56
CA PRO A 58 3.26 -3.31 18.68
C PRO A 58 2.58 -4.40 17.83
N ASP A 59 3.13 -4.66 16.64
CA ASP A 59 2.60 -5.60 15.66
C ASP A 59 3.72 -6.37 14.95
N ASP A 60 3.38 -7.20 13.97
CA ASP A 60 4.29 -8.13 13.30
C ASP A 60 4.88 -7.60 11.97
N SER A 61 4.73 -6.29 11.69
CA SER A 61 5.13 -5.64 10.43
C SER A 61 4.40 -6.16 9.18
N ILE A 62 4.47 -5.40 8.07
CA ILE A 62 4.03 -5.88 6.75
C ILE A 62 4.95 -6.93 6.17
N TRP A 63 6.17 -7.00 6.69
CA TRP A 63 7.17 -7.97 6.27
C TRP A 63 7.05 -9.29 7.03
N GLU A 64 6.11 -9.39 7.97
CA GLU A 64 5.91 -10.57 8.82
C GLU A 64 7.22 -11.02 9.53
N VAL A 65 7.99 -10.04 10.01
CA VAL A 65 9.32 -10.26 10.62
C VAL A 65 9.19 -11.26 11.76
N ARG A 66 10.01 -12.31 11.76
CA ARG A 66 9.95 -13.34 12.80
C ARG A 66 10.68 -12.84 14.03
N GLY A 67 9.94 -12.59 15.11
CA GLY A 67 10.54 -12.10 16.35
C GLY A 67 9.51 -11.54 17.32
N ARG A 68 9.97 -10.70 18.26
CA ARG A 68 9.07 -9.96 19.13
C ARG A 68 8.43 -8.81 18.34
N ARG A 69 7.12 -8.65 18.52
CA ARG A 69 6.37 -7.51 17.98
C ARG A 69 7.03 -6.18 18.36
N ALA A 70 7.08 -5.26 17.42
CA ALA A 70 7.63 -3.92 17.62
C ALA A 70 6.67 -2.83 17.14
N HIS A 71 7.00 -1.57 17.45
CA HIS A 71 6.27 -0.41 16.95
C HIS A 71 6.79 -0.06 15.55
N HIS A 72 6.34 -0.79 14.53
CA HIS A 72 6.78 -0.57 13.15
C HIS A 72 6.27 0.76 12.60
N THR A 73 7.16 1.56 12.02
CA THR A 73 6.83 2.89 11.47
C THR A 73 5.73 2.81 10.42
N TYR A 74 5.79 1.81 9.53
CA TYR A 74 4.76 1.60 8.53
C TYR A 74 3.38 1.33 9.16
N SER A 75 3.31 0.44 10.14
CA SER A 75 2.04 0.12 10.82
C SER A 75 1.44 1.34 11.53
N HIS A 76 2.29 2.18 12.12
CA HIS A 76 1.87 3.44 12.73
C HIS A 76 1.38 4.44 11.68
N LEU A 77 2.08 4.59 10.55
CA LEU A 77 1.66 5.41 9.41
C LEU A 77 0.31 4.96 8.86
N MET A 78 0.07 3.66 8.73
CA MET A 78 -1.19 3.11 8.24
C MET A 78 -2.33 3.24 9.25
N CYS A 79 -2.05 3.12 10.56
CA CYS A 79 -3.04 3.46 11.57
C CYS A 79 -3.41 4.95 11.52
N TRP A 80 -2.40 5.84 11.42
CA TRP A 80 -2.63 7.27 11.26
C TRP A 80 -3.49 7.55 10.03
N LEU A 81 -3.16 6.93 8.89
CA LEU A 81 -3.91 7.06 7.63
C LEU A 81 -5.37 6.63 7.82
N ALA A 82 -5.62 5.51 8.50
CA ALA A 82 -6.98 5.03 8.76
C ALA A 82 -7.81 6.07 9.51
N ILE A 83 -7.23 6.64 10.58
CA ILE A 83 -7.91 7.62 11.43
C ILE A 83 -8.11 8.93 10.68
N ASP A 84 -7.12 9.39 9.91
CA ASP A 84 -7.20 10.59 9.08
C ASP A 84 -8.34 10.48 8.05
N ARG A 85 -8.39 9.38 7.30
CA ARG A 85 -9.48 9.14 6.33
C ARG A 85 -10.85 9.03 7.02
N ALA A 86 -10.91 8.50 8.25
CA ALA A 86 -12.16 8.45 9.01
C ALA A 86 -12.66 9.84 9.44
N VAL A 87 -11.75 10.73 9.86
CA VAL A 87 -12.06 12.13 10.18
C VAL A 87 -12.60 12.85 8.94
N ASP A 88 -11.92 12.69 7.81
CA ASP A 88 -12.33 13.27 6.52
C ASP A 88 -13.72 12.76 6.08
N LEU A 89 -13.93 11.45 6.11
CA LEU A 89 -15.22 10.86 5.76
C LEU A 89 -16.36 11.28 6.70
N ALA A 90 -16.09 11.44 8.01
CA ALA A 90 -17.07 11.95 8.95
C ALA A 90 -17.43 13.42 8.69
N ALA A 91 -16.46 14.25 8.30
CA ALA A 91 -16.71 15.64 7.94
C ALA A 91 -17.64 15.80 6.72
N HIS A 92 -17.65 14.79 5.83
CA HIS A 92 -18.53 14.73 4.66
C HIS A 92 -19.82 13.93 4.89
N GLY A 93 -20.09 13.49 6.13
CA GLY A 93 -21.29 12.72 6.47
C GLY A 93 -21.29 11.27 5.99
N ALA A 94 -20.16 10.77 5.46
CA ALA A 94 -20.02 9.39 5.02
C ALA A 94 -19.85 8.39 6.18
N LEU A 95 -19.43 8.88 7.36
CA LEU A 95 -19.29 8.10 8.58
C LEU A 95 -19.90 8.84 9.78
N ALA A 96 -20.64 8.10 10.61
CA ALA A 96 -21.35 8.62 11.78
C ALA A 96 -20.64 8.32 13.12
N GLY A 97 -19.30 8.23 13.13
CA GLY A 97 -18.51 7.92 14.33
C GLY A 97 -18.06 9.14 15.15
N ASP A 98 -17.32 8.88 16.23
CA ASP A 98 -16.77 9.90 17.13
C ASP A 98 -15.57 10.62 16.48
N SER A 99 -15.87 11.56 15.59
CA SER A 99 -14.89 12.30 14.79
C SER A 99 -13.94 13.13 15.66
N ALA A 100 -14.40 13.64 16.81
CA ALA A 100 -13.58 14.39 17.75
C ALA A 100 -12.51 13.49 18.38
N ARG A 101 -12.89 12.29 18.83
CA ARG A 101 -11.93 11.30 19.33
C ARG A 101 -10.96 10.85 18.25
N TRP A 102 -11.44 10.62 17.03
CA TRP A 102 -10.56 10.25 15.92
C TRP A 102 -9.56 11.36 15.61
N ALA A 103 -9.98 12.62 15.54
CA ALA A 103 -9.07 13.75 15.32
C ALA A 103 -7.98 13.81 16.41
N ALA A 104 -8.36 13.69 17.68
CA ALA A 104 -7.41 13.67 18.79
C ALA A 104 -6.40 12.50 18.67
N GLN A 105 -6.86 11.30 18.30
CA GLN A 105 -5.98 10.13 18.13
C GLN A 105 -5.10 10.23 16.87
N ARG A 106 -5.61 10.82 15.78
CA ARG A 106 -4.83 11.12 14.57
C ARG A 106 -3.65 12.03 14.91
N ASP A 107 -3.92 13.10 15.65
CA ASP A 107 -2.91 14.11 15.98
C ASP A 107 -1.87 13.53 16.96
N ALA A 108 -2.31 12.74 17.95
CA ALA A 108 -1.41 12.01 18.84
C ALA A 108 -0.53 10.97 18.10
N ALA A 109 -1.11 10.18 17.20
CA ALA A 109 -0.37 9.22 16.38
C ALA A 109 0.65 9.94 15.49
N ARG A 110 0.24 11.06 14.88
CA ARG A 110 1.12 11.90 14.07
C ARG A 110 2.33 12.39 14.87
N GLN A 111 2.09 12.97 16.04
CA GLN A 111 3.15 13.47 16.90
C GLN A 111 4.11 12.35 17.28
N ALA A 112 3.59 11.20 17.72
CA ALA A 112 4.42 10.05 18.09
C ALA A 112 5.31 9.54 16.96
N ILE A 113 4.80 9.50 15.71
CA ILE A 113 5.60 9.10 14.54
C ILE A 113 6.70 10.13 14.27
N LEU A 114 6.37 11.43 14.27
CA LEU A 114 7.35 12.48 13.99
C LEU A 114 8.48 12.53 15.02
N GLU A 115 8.17 12.28 16.28
CA GLU A 115 9.14 12.30 17.38
C GLU A 115 9.99 11.03 17.45
N ARG A 116 9.38 9.86 17.20
CA ARG A 116 10.02 8.57 17.53
C ARG A 116 10.51 7.80 16.32
N ALA A 117 9.94 8.01 15.13
CA ALA A 117 10.39 7.31 13.93
C ALA A 117 11.52 8.05 13.21
N TRP A 118 11.71 9.35 13.47
CA TRP A 118 12.80 10.13 12.88
C TRP A 118 14.09 9.92 13.68
N ASP A 119 15.13 9.42 13.02
CA ASP A 119 16.47 9.33 13.59
C ASP A 119 17.35 10.49 13.05
N PRO A 120 17.78 11.44 13.90
CA PRO A 120 18.57 12.58 13.47
C PRO A 120 20.02 12.24 13.10
N ILE A 121 20.58 11.13 13.63
CA ILE A 121 21.93 10.66 13.33
C ILE A 121 21.95 10.01 11.95
N LEU A 122 20.97 9.15 11.69
CA LEU A 122 20.76 8.53 10.40
C LEU A 122 20.27 9.54 9.34
N GLY A 123 19.52 10.55 9.78
CA GLY A 123 18.86 11.52 8.92
C GLY A 123 17.73 10.89 8.11
N ALA A 124 16.99 9.93 8.68
CA ALA A 124 15.90 9.24 8.01
C ALA A 124 14.83 8.76 8.99
N PHE A 125 13.63 8.48 8.47
CA PHE A 125 12.67 7.65 9.19
C PHE A 125 13.15 6.18 9.23
N THR A 126 13.19 5.59 10.42
CA THR A 126 13.58 4.20 10.67
C THR A 126 12.41 3.23 10.51
N GLY A 127 12.69 1.93 10.43
CA GLY A 127 11.65 0.88 10.32
C GLY A 127 10.78 0.73 11.57
N THR A 128 11.27 1.17 12.72
CA THR A 128 10.57 1.13 14.01
C THR A 128 10.65 2.46 14.75
N LEU A 129 9.66 2.74 15.59
CA LEU A 129 9.66 3.88 16.51
C LEU A 129 10.64 3.62 17.67
N GLY A 130 11.41 4.65 18.03
CA GLY A 130 12.44 4.58 19.07
C GLY A 130 13.81 4.15 18.55
N GLY A 131 14.04 4.25 17.24
CA GLY A 131 15.25 3.80 16.57
C GLY A 131 15.07 2.47 15.83
N GLY A 132 16.08 2.08 15.07
CA GLY A 132 16.08 0.87 14.25
C GLY A 132 16.82 1.09 12.93
N ASP A 133 16.91 0.05 12.13
CA ASP A 133 17.52 0.15 10.80
C ASP A 133 16.61 0.85 9.79
N VAL A 134 17.19 1.18 8.64
CA VAL A 134 16.47 1.69 7.49
C VAL A 134 15.52 0.62 6.95
N ASP A 135 14.30 1.03 6.64
CA ASP A 135 13.28 0.20 6.00
C ASP A 135 12.68 0.98 4.82
N ALA A 136 12.57 0.34 3.67
CA ALA A 136 11.99 0.95 2.47
C ALA A 136 10.51 1.33 2.65
N ALA A 137 9.80 0.71 3.59
CA ALA A 137 8.41 1.04 3.92
C ALA A 137 8.26 2.48 4.45
N ALA A 138 9.32 3.10 4.96
CA ALA A 138 9.31 4.51 5.36
C ALA A 138 9.07 5.48 4.19
N LEU A 139 9.32 5.04 2.94
CA LEU A 139 9.04 5.83 1.73
C LEU A 139 7.54 6.11 1.53
N VAL A 140 6.66 5.39 2.22
CA VAL A 140 5.22 5.54 2.09
C VAL A 140 4.71 6.84 2.72
N ALA A 141 5.42 7.41 3.70
CA ALA A 141 5.02 8.63 4.40
C ALA A 141 4.54 9.77 3.46
N PRO A 142 5.33 10.23 2.46
CA PRO A 142 4.87 11.25 1.53
C PRO A 142 3.80 10.77 0.53
N LEU A 143 3.71 9.46 0.26
CA LEU A 143 2.75 8.90 -0.70
C LEU A 143 1.33 8.88 -0.13
N ILE A 144 1.20 8.75 1.18
CA ILE A 144 -0.09 8.72 1.89
C ILE A 144 -0.49 10.09 2.45
N GLY A 145 0.26 11.16 2.13
CA GLY A 145 0.01 12.50 2.62
C GLY A 145 0.40 12.74 4.08
N PHE A 146 1.20 11.87 4.71
CA PHE A 146 1.66 12.08 6.09
C PHE A 146 2.57 13.30 6.21
N LEU A 147 3.42 13.53 5.23
CA LEU A 147 4.23 14.73 5.10
C LEU A 147 4.25 15.18 3.65
N PRO A 148 4.43 16.50 3.39
CA PRO A 148 4.67 16.98 2.04
C PRO A 148 5.86 16.25 1.40
N PRO A 149 5.79 15.90 0.11
CA PRO A 149 6.90 15.24 -0.60
C PRO A 149 8.23 16.02 -0.58
N ASP A 150 8.17 17.34 -0.40
CA ASP A 150 9.32 18.22 -0.30
C ASP A 150 9.78 18.48 1.14
N ASP A 151 9.14 17.88 2.16
CA ASP A 151 9.62 17.92 3.53
C ASP A 151 11.09 17.43 3.58
N PRO A 152 12.01 18.15 4.24
CA PRO A 152 13.41 17.76 4.33
C PRO A 152 13.62 16.32 4.83
N ARG A 153 12.77 15.84 5.74
CA ARG A 153 12.82 14.48 6.29
C ARG A 153 12.43 13.45 5.24
N CYS A 154 11.41 13.71 4.43
CA CYS A 154 11.03 12.84 3.31
C CYS A 154 12.14 12.76 2.25
N ARG A 155 12.73 13.91 1.89
CA ARG A 155 13.84 13.94 0.93
C ARG A 155 15.07 13.22 1.45
N SER A 156 15.41 13.41 2.73
CA SER A 156 16.56 12.74 3.35
C SER A 156 16.32 11.25 3.51
N THR A 157 15.12 10.83 3.94
CA THR A 157 14.73 9.41 4.01
C THR A 157 14.85 8.74 2.65
N ARG A 158 14.34 9.36 1.59
CA ARG A 158 14.48 8.84 0.22
C ARG A 158 15.93 8.61 -0.17
N ARG A 159 16.81 9.58 0.11
CA ARG A 159 18.25 9.47 -0.16
C ARG A 159 18.85 8.31 0.62
N VAL A 160 18.68 8.29 1.94
CA VAL A 160 19.26 7.26 2.82
C VAL A 160 18.76 5.85 2.45
N VAL A 161 17.47 5.69 2.17
CA VAL A 161 16.89 4.42 1.68
C VAL A 161 17.52 4.00 0.35
N THR A 162 17.66 4.93 -0.59
CA THR A 162 18.28 4.63 -1.90
C THR A 162 19.74 4.21 -1.75
N ASP A 163 20.49 4.90 -0.89
CA ASP A 163 21.92 4.66 -0.71
C ASP A 163 22.18 3.34 0.04
N ARG A 164 21.34 3.01 1.05
CA ARG A 164 21.56 1.82 1.89
C ARG A 164 20.87 0.56 1.39
N LEU A 165 19.73 0.69 0.73
CA LEU A 165 18.92 -0.46 0.27
C LEU A 165 18.92 -0.62 -1.25
N GLY A 166 19.63 0.24 -1.99
CA GLY A 166 19.70 0.21 -3.44
C GLY A 166 20.68 -0.83 -3.98
N ASP A 167 20.23 -1.61 -4.96
CA ASP A 167 21.06 -2.48 -5.80
C ASP A 167 20.62 -2.36 -7.26
N ASN A 168 21.49 -1.82 -8.12
CA ASN A 168 21.26 -1.68 -9.57
C ASN A 168 19.93 -1.02 -9.96
N GLY A 169 19.48 -0.04 -9.17
CA GLY A 169 18.23 0.69 -9.41
C GLY A 169 16.97 -0.02 -8.89
N LEU A 170 17.13 -1.12 -8.15
CA LEU A 170 16.09 -1.78 -7.37
C LEU A 170 16.33 -1.56 -5.86
N LEU A 171 15.30 -1.70 -5.05
CA LEU A 171 15.40 -1.61 -3.58
C LEU A 171 15.16 -2.96 -2.90
N HIS A 172 15.97 -3.28 -1.90
CA HIS A 172 15.67 -4.29 -0.88
C HIS A 172 14.65 -3.76 0.15
N ARG A 173 13.99 -4.65 0.92
CA ARG A 173 13.03 -4.23 1.97
C ARG A 173 13.73 -3.54 3.13
N TYR A 174 14.78 -4.16 3.65
CA TYR A 174 15.60 -3.74 4.78
C TYR A 174 16.94 -4.49 4.77
N CYS A 175 17.85 -4.14 5.68
CA CYS A 175 19.18 -4.76 5.81
C CYS A 175 19.38 -5.61 7.08
N HIS A 176 18.37 -5.75 7.95
CA HIS A 176 18.44 -6.55 9.17
C HIS A 176 17.99 -8.02 8.96
N ASP A 177 18.36 -8.90 9.89
CA ASP A 177 17.91 -10.30 9.90
C ASP A 177 16.44 -10.39 10.31
N ASP A 178 15.62 -11.00 9.46
CA ASP A 178 14.17 -11.18 9.66
C ASP A 178 13.79 -12.59 10.15
N GLY A 179 14.80 -13.44 10.41
CA GLY A 179 14.64 -14.82 10.83
C GLY A 179 14.24 -15.78 9.69
N LEU A 180 14.23 -15.34 8.43
CA LEU A 180 13.94 -16.18 7.26
C LEU A 180 15.20 -16.75 6.59
N GLY A 181 16.39 -16.23 6.95
CA GLY A 181 17.69 -16.72 6.49
C GLY A 181 18.03 -16.35 5.05
N GLY A 182 19.24 -15.80 4.85
CA GLY A 182 19.74 -15.34 3.55
C GLY A 182 19.62 -13.83 3.36
N ARG A 183 20.22 -13.30 2.27
CA ARG A 183 20.02 -11.90 1.88
C ARG A 183 18.72 -11.77 1.11
N ASP A 184 17.88 -10.83 1.54
CA ASP A 184 16.63 -10.50 0.84
C ASP A 184 16.91 -10.17 -0.63
N ALA A 185 16.04 -10.61 -1.52
CA ALA A 185 16.11 -10.18 -2.92
C ALA A 185 15.54 -8.76 -3.05
N ALA A 186 15.97 -8.01 -4.06
CA ALA A 186 15.36 -6.72 -4.33
C ALA A 186 13.85 -6.89 -4.58
N PHE A 187 13.04 -6.00 -4.01
CA PHE A 187 11.58 -6.09 -3.97
C PHE A 187 10.94 -4.99 -4.81
N LEU A 188 10.08 -5.41 -5.74
CA LEU A 188 9.51 -4.52 -6.74
C LEU A 188 8.63 -3.42 -6.10
N LEU A 189 7.87 -3.77 -5.05
CA LEU A 189 7.01 -2.81 -4.34
C LEU A 189 7.82 -1.63 -3.78
N CYS A 190 8.95 -1.90 -3.12
CA CYS A 190 9.84 -0.88 -2.58
C CYS A 190 10.41 0.01 -3.70
N THR A 191 10.76 -0.59 -4.83
CA THR A 191 11.26 0.13 -6.01
C THR A 191 10.20 1.05 -6.60
N LEU A 192 8.93 0.60 -6.62
CA LEU A 192 7.80 1.42 -7.07
C LEU A 192 7.53 2.57 -6.12
N TRP A 193 7.53 2.34 -4.80
CA TRP A 193 7.44 3.43 -3.82
C TRP A 193 8.55 4.46 -4.04
N LEU A 194 9.79 4.05 -4.23
CA LEU A 194 10.88 4.98 -4.56
C LEU A 194 10.55 5.79 -5.82
N ALA A 195 10.15 5.13 -6.91
CA ALA A 195 9.79 5.81 -8.15
C ALA A 195 8.66 6.83 -7.96
N ASP A 196 7.67 6.51 -7.13
CA ASP A 196 6.53 7.39 -6.86
C ASP A 196 6.91 8.56 -5.94
N THR A 197 7.85 8.39 -5.00
CA THR A 197 8.35 9.54 -4.22
C THR A 197 9.07 10.58 -5.09
N HIS A 198 9.54 10.22 -6.29
CA HIS A 198 10.05 11.19 -7.24
C HIS A 198 8.91 11.94 -7.95
N THR A 199 7.83 11.26 -8.34
CA THR A 199 6.72 11.87 -9.06
C THR A 199 5.93 12.84 -8.18
N VAL A 200 5.59 12.46 -6.95
CA VAL A 200 4.84 13.34 -6.02
C VAL A 200 5.66 14.55 -5.57
N GLY A 201 7.00 14.47 -5.61
CA GLY A 201 7.91 15.58 -5.32
C GLY A 201 8.25 16.47 -6.51
N GLY A 202 7.51 16.35 -7.62
CA GLY A 202 7.75 17.15 -8.84
C GLY A 202 9.07 16.87 -9.56
N ARG A 203 9.76 15.76 -9.24
CA ARG A 203 11.01 15.38 -9.90
C ARG A 203 10.72 14.35 -11.00
N PRO A 204 11.27 14.52 -12.22
CA PRO A 204 11.09 13.54 -13.28
C PRO A 204 11.60 12.16 -12.84
N ARG A 205 10.88 11.10 -13.21
CA ARG A 205 11.24 9.71 -12.89
C ARG A 205 12.70 9.44 -13.30
N PRO A 206 13.53 8.80 -12.44
CA PRO A 206 14.90 8.46 -12.80
C PRO A 206 14.89 7.58 -14.07
N ARG A 207 15.50 8.12 -15.14
CA ARG A 207 15.30 7.66 -16.53
C ARG A 207 15.85 6.26 -16.86
N ARG A 208 16.42 5.50 -15.91
CA ARG A 208 17.12 4.22 -16.22
C ARG A 208 16.99 3.06 -15.22
N GLY A 209 16.12 3.12 -14.21
CA GLY A 209 15.96 2.02 -13.22
C GLY A 209 14.66 1.23 -13.33
N ALA A 210 13.52 1.91 -13.11
CA ALA A 210 12.25 1.22 -12.86
C ALA A 210 11.63 0.54 -14.10
N ALA A 211 11.67 1.17 -15.27
CA ALA A 211 10.93 0.67 -16.45
C ALA A 211 11.58 -0.54 -17.15
N ARG A 212 12.92 -0.69 -17.08
CA ARG A 212 13.63 -1.85 -17.66
C ARG A 212 13.78 -3.01 -16.68
N ALA A 213 13.79 -2.76 -15.38
CA ALA A 213 13.90 -3.83 -14.39
C ALA A 213 12.63 -4.72 -14.33
N CYS A 214 11.45 -4.14 -14.57
CA CYS A 214 10.19 -4.89 -14.66
C CYS A 214 10.13 -5.90 -15.83
N ALA A 215 10.92 -5.69 -16.88
CA ALA A 215 10.91 -6.55 -18.08
C ALA A 215 12.05 -7.60 -18.10
N GLY A 216 13.07 -7.48 -17.23
CA GLY A 216 14.29 -8.29 -17.28
C GLY A 216 14.44 -9.38 -16.22
N HIS A 217 13.73 -9.30 -15.09
CA HIS A 217 13.83 -10.28 -14.02
C HIS A 217 12.88 -11.47 -14.19
N ARG A 218 13.18 -12.34 -15.16
CA ARG A 218 12.82 -13.76 -15.02
C ARG A 218 13.70 -14.33 -13.92
N GLN A 219 13.09 -14.86 -12.84
CA GLN A 219 13.77 -15.74 -11.89
C GLN A 219 14.43 -16.87 -12.69
N ARG A 220 15.74 -16.79 -12.93
CA ARG A 220 16.50 -17.87 -13.54
C ARG A 220 17.05 -18.75 -12.40
N PRO A 221 16.55 -19.98 -12.23
CA PRO A 221 17.23 -20.93 -11.35
C PRO A 221 18.60 -21.22 -11.96
N ARG A 222 19.68 -20.93 -11.22
CA ARG A 222 21.03 -21.36 -11.58
C ARG A 222 21.06 -22.89 -11.56
N THR A 223 21.20 -23.51 -12.73
CA THR A 223 21.59 -24.92 -12.85
C THR A 223 23.07 -25.03 -12.53
N ALA A 224 23.40 -25.59 -11.36
CA ALA A 224 24.77 -26.00 -11.06
C ALA A 224 25.09 -27.27 -11.87
N ARG A 225 26.07 -27.19 -12.76
CA ARG A 225 26.87 -28.34 -13.21
C ARG A 225 27.97 -28.56 -12.18
N GLY A 226 28.09 -29.77 -11.64
CA GLY A 226 29.20 -30.18 -10.76
C GLY A 226 28.68 -31.07 -9.63
N GLY A 227 29.14 -32.32 -9.60
CA GLY A 227 28.51 -33.43 -8.89
C GLY A 227 28.60 -33.43 -7.36
N GLY A 228 27.58 -34.01 -6.74
CA GLY A 228 27.49 -34.29 -5.30
C GLY A 228 26.05 -34.63 -4.93
N ARG A 229 25.82 -35.81 -4.33
CA ARG A 229 24.50 -36.36 -3.93
C ARG A 229 23.75 -35.44 -2.92
N PRO A 230 22.41 -35.51 -2.82
CA PRO A 230 21.58 -34.41 -2.31
C PRO A 230 21.31 -34.48 -0.80
N GLY A 231 21.54 -33.35 -0.11
CA GLY A 231 20.89 -33.00 1.16
C GLY A 231 19.83 -31.92 0.91
N HIS A 232 18.61 -32.13 1.40
CA HIS A 232 17.46 -31.30 1.08
C HIS A 232 17.52 -29.91 1.71
N GLY A 233 17.67 -28.88 0.88
CA GLY A 233 17.38 -27.48 1.22
C GLY A 233 17.24 -26.65 -0.06
N ARG A 234 16.04 -26.12 -0.34
CA ARG A 234 15.80 -25.14 -1.41
C ARG A 234 15.16 -23.88 -0.82
N PRO A 235 15.54 -22.68 -1.31
CA PRO A 235 15.05 -21.41 -0.78
C PRO A 235 13.60 -21.14 -1.18
N ALA A 236 12.84 -20.54 -0.27
CA ALA A 236 11.45 -20.17 -0.43
C ALA A 236 11.32 -18.75 -0.99
N GLY A 237 10.63 -18.61 -2.13
CA GLY A 237 10.12 -17.34 -2.61
C GLY A 237 8.72 -17.56 -3.16
N GLN A 238 7.71 -16.93 -2.56
CA GLN A 238 6.35 -16.92 -3.07
C GLN A 238 6.20 -15.76 -4.07
N LEU A 239 5.63 -16.05 -5.24
CA LEU A 239 5.10 -15.04 -6.14
C LEU A 239 3.72 -14.60 -5.61
N PRO A 240 3.35 -13.32 -5.72
CA PRO A 240 2.02 -12.86 -5.33
C PRO A 240 0.95 -13.53 -6.21
N ALA A 241 -0.08 -14.07 -5.58
CA ALA A 241 -1.27 -14.56 -6.24
C ALA A 241 -2.12 -13.37 -6.69
N GLY A 242 -2.28 -13.19 -8.01
CA GLY A 242 -3.14 -12.13 -8.53
C GLY A 242 -2.86 -11.68 -9.96
N THR A 243 -2.59 -12.58 -10.91
CA THR A 243 -2.69 -12.26 -12.34
C THR A 243 -3.10 -13.52 -13.11
N HIS A 244 -4.40 -13.68 -13.33
CA HIS A 244 -4.90 -14.53 -14.40
C HIS A 244 -5.00 -13.70 -15.69
N PRO A 245 -4.33 -14.10 -16.79
CA PRO A 245 -4.58 -13.50 -18.10
C PRO A 245 -5.85 -14.10 -18.70
N SER A 246 -6.91 -13.29 -18.80
CA SER A 246 -8.08 -13.64 -19.60
C SER A 246 -7.66 -13.68 -21.08
N ARG A 247 -7.63 -14.90 -21.64
CA ARG A 247 -7.47 -15.16 -23.06
C ARG A 247 -8.66 -14.55 -23.83
N GLY A 248 -8.34 -13.92 -24.94
CA GLY A 248 -9.25 -13.05 -25.68
C GLY A 248 -10.45 -13.73 -26.33
N HIS A 249 -11.50 -12.94 -26.54
CA HIS A 249 -12.51 -13.19 -27.53
C HIS A 249 -12.36 -12.19 -28.68
N ARG A 250 -12.22 -12.76 -29.87
CA ARG A 250 -12.18 -12.09 -31.17
C ARG A 250 -13.49 -11.34 -31.44
N GLU A 251 -13.34 -10.19 -32.10
CA GLU A 251 -14.39 -9.42 -32.74
C GLU A 251 -15.31 -10.27 -33.62
N ARG A 252 -16.61 -9.99 -33.57
CA ARG A 252 -17.57 -10.22 -34.65
C ARG A 252 -18.39 -8.94 -34.87
N ALA A 253 -18.45 -8.51 -36.12
CA ALA A 253 -19.18 -7.35 -36.63
C ALA A 253 -20.72 -7.50 -36.50
N PRO A 254 -21.50 -6.41 -36.67
CA PRO A 254 -22.88 -6.33 -36.17
C PRO A 254 -23.90 -6.94 -37.14
N ALA A 255 -24.88 -7.66 -36.59
CA ALA A 255 -26.07 -8.13 -37.30
C ALA A 255 -27.30 -7.28 -36.96
N GLY A 256 -28.12 -7.01 -37.98
CA GLY A 256 -29.15 -5.99 -38.07
C GLY A 256 -30.15 -5.86 -36.92
N ARG A 257 -30.48 -4.60 -36.58
CA ARG A 257 -31.70 -4.25 -35.85
C ARG A 257 -32.85 -4.09 -36.84
N ARG A 258 -33.86 -4.95 -36.68
CA ARG A 258 -35.19 -4.78 -37.27
C ARG A 258 -35.89 -3.58 -36.63
N ALA A 259 -36.62 -2.88 -37.47
CA ALA A 259 -37.49 -1.76 -37.12
C ALA A 259 -38.55 -2.17 -36.09
N VAL A 260 -38.77 -1.31 -35.10
CA VAL A 260 -40.00 -1.26 -34.32
C VAL A 260 -40.51 0.17 -34.41
N THR A 261 -41.55 0.34 -35.22
CA THR A 261 -42.42 1.50 -35.30
C THR A 261 -43.02 1.80 -33.94
N ARG A 262 -42.81 3.02 -33.44
CA ARG A 262 -43.66 3.62 -32.41
C ARG A 262 -44.25 4.92 -32.94
N THR A 263 -45.56 4.88 -33.08
CA THR A 263 -46.48 5.95 -33.47
C THR A 263 -46.40 7.11 -32.48
N ARG A 264 -46.45 8.32 -33.04
CA ARG A 264 -46.40 9.62 -32.36
C ARG A 264 -47.84 10.03 -32.00
N PRO A 265 -48.16 10.48 -30.77
CA PRO A 265 -49.46 11.09 -30.49
C PRO A 265 -49.45 12.58 -30.91
N PRO A 266 -50.62 13.15 -31.29
CA PRO A 266 -50.73 14.55 -31.71
C PRO A 266 -50.66 15.49 -30.50
N THR A 267 -50.07 16.66 -30.71
CA THR A 267 -50.03 17.77 -29.73
C THR A 267 -50.84 18.91 -30.32
N ASP A 268 -51.91 19.30 -29.62
CA ASP A 268 -52.76 20.47 -29.93
C ASP A 268 -52.06 21.79 -29.55
N PRO A 269 -52.49 22.93 -30.13
CA PRO A 269 -51.72 24.17 -30.16
C PRO A 269 -51.84 25.01 -28.88
N GLN A 270 -50.81 25.84 -28.68
CA GLN A 270 -50.67 26.85 -27.61
C GLN A 270 -51.72 27.97 -27.72
N PRO A 271 -52.10 28.65 -26.62
CA PRO A 271 -52.96 29.82 -26.68
C PRO A 271 -52.18 31.08 -27.07
N GLU A 272 -52.81 31.89 -27.91
CA GLU A 272 -52.36 33.20 -28.37
C GLU A 272 -52.63 34.27 -27.31
N VAL A 273 -51.73 35.25 -27.22
CA VAL A 273 -51.80 36.42 -26.34
C VAL A 273 -52.66 37.49 -27.02
N ALA A 274 -53.77 37.88 -26.39
CA ALA A 274 -54.36 39.23 -26.36
C ALA A 274 -55.55 39.26 -25.39
#